data_AF-A0A0S9PU12-F1
#
_entry.id   AF-A0A0S9PU12-F1
#
_cell.length_a   1.000
_cell.length_b   1.000
_cell.length_c   1.000
_cell.angle_alpha   90.00
_cell.angle_beta   90.00
_cell.angle_gamma   90.00
#
_symmetry.space_group_name_H-M   'P 1'
#
loop_
_entity.id
_entity.type
_entity.pdbx_description
1 polymer ?
#
loop_
_entity_poly.entity_id
_entity_poly.type
_entity_poly.pdbx_seq_one_letter_code
_entity_poly.pdbx_strand_id
1 'polypeptide(L)'
;MPDRLRRDYRDNSVKTHQPTYSVEWWLSWDPTESVRSDDIIPLLKKIAPNAKVIPYGGNIANLLLENIIHNFKFGKTEDMDWMRQVWAEDDKSEADEGSDFVYIVAQKSADGRETRVAEELVAEWLTERSASAIK
;
A
#
# COMPACT_ATOMS: atom_id res chain seq x y z
N MET A 1 11.62 10.63 -17.82
CA MET A 1 12.39 9.40 -18.18
C MET A 1 12.30 9.13 -19.68
N PRO A 2 13.38 8.64 -20.31
CA PRO A 2 13.39 8.20 -21.71
C PRO A 2 12.48 6.98 -21.94
N ASP A 3 11.96 6.84 -23.16
CA ASP A 3 11.02 5.78 -23.54
C ASP A 3 11.54 4.38 -23.25
N ARG A 4 12.85 4.14 -23.43
CA ARG A 4 13.46 2.82 -23.15
C ARG A 4 13.27 2.37 -21.69
N LEU A 5 13.15 3.31 -20.75
CA LEU A 5 12.97 3.01 -19.32
C LEU A 5 11.50 2.84 -18.94
N ARG A 6 10.58 3.25 -19.83
CA ARG A 6 9.14 3.25 -19.60
C ARG A 6 8.42 2.15 -20.36
N ARG A 7 9.13 1.13 -20.85
CA ARG A 7 8.51 0.03 -21.60
C ARG A 7 7.83 -0.94 -20.63
N ASP A 8 6.53 -1.12 -20.77
CA ASP A 8 5.78 -2.07 -19.96
C ASP A 8 6.16 -3.51 -20.33
N TYR A 9 6.46 -4.36 -19.35
CA TYR A 9 6.89 -5.73 -19.64
C TYR A 9 5.79 -6.59 -20.29
N ARG A 10 4.52 -6.20 -20.13
CA ARG A 10 3.35 -6.99 -20.56
C ARG A 10 3.12 -6.90 -22.06
N ASP A 11 3.28 -5.71 -22.64
CA ASP A 11 2.96 -5.42 -24.04
C ASP A 11 4.02 -4.60 -24.79
N ASN A 12 5.13 -4.25 -24.11
CA ASN A 12 6.23 -3.45 -24.64
C ASN A 12 5.85 -2.01 -25.08
N SER A 13 4.65 -1.55 -24.73
CA SER A 13 4.20 -0.17 -24.95
C SER A 13 4.92 0.81 -24.02
N VAL A 14 4.89 2.09 -24.36
CA VAL A 14 5.49 3.14 -23.51
C VAL A 14 4.45 3.58 -22.46
N LYS A 15 4.75 3.34 -21.18
CA LYS A 15 3.94 3.79 -20.04
C LYS A 15 3.87 5.31 -20.02
N THR A 16 2.67 5.85 -20.15
CA THR A 16 2.37 7.29 -20.16
C THR A 16 1.53 7.73 -18.97
N HIS A 17 0.79 6.83 -18.34
CA HIS A 17 -0.04 7.10 -17.18
C HIS A 17 -0.18 5.82 -16.33
N GLN A 18 -0.53 6.02 -15.05
CA GLN A 18 -0.99 4.94 -14.16
C GLN A 18 -2.52 4.92 -14.18
N PRO A 19 -3.16 3.77 -14.45
CA PRO A 19 -4.62 3.68 -14.40
C PRO A 19 -5.13 3.83 -12.96
N THR A 20 -6.29 4.47 -12.81
CA THR A 20 -7.06 4.51 -11.57
C THR A 20 -8.28 3.61 -11.70
N TYR A 21 -8.54 2.79 -10.69
CA TYR A 21 -9.66 1.85 -10.68
C TYR A 21 -10.70 2.26 -9.62
N SER A 22 -11.98 2.00 -9.91
CA SER A 22 -13.07 2.28 -8.96
C SER A 22 -13.14 1.20 -7.87
N VAL A 23 -13.86 1.50 -6.78
CA VAL A 23 -14.11 0.52 -5.71
C VAL A 23 -14.85 -0.71 -6.25
N GLU A 24 -15.81 -0.54 -7.15
CA GLU A 24 -16.54 -1.65 -7.77
C GLU A 24 -15.62 -2.54 -8.62
N TRP A 25 -14.64 -1.95 -9.31
CA TRP A 25 -13.65 -2.71 -10.05
C TRP A 25 -12.82 -3.58 -9.11
N TRP A 26 -12.29 -3.00 -8.02
CA TRP A 26 -11.54 -3.75 -7.00
C TRP A 26 -12.39 -4.83 -6.34
N LEU A 27 -13.64 -4.53 -5.96
CA LEU A 27 -14.57 -5.52 -5.42
C LEU A 27 -14.81 -6.70 -6.36
N SER A 28 -14.74 -6.50 -7.68
CA SER A 28 -14.92 -7.58 -8.66
C SER A 28 -13.64 -8.38 -8.91
N TRP A 29 -12.49 -7.71 -8.87
CA TRP A 29 -11.18 -8.29 -9.22
C TRP A 29 -10.53 -8.99 -8.03
N ASP A 30 -10.38 -8.26 -6.92
CA ASP A 30 -9.86 -8.76 -5.65
C ASP A 30 -10.54 -7.99 -4.50
N PRO A 31 -11.63 -8.54 -3.92
CA PRO A 31 -12.31 -7.91 -2.81
C PRO A 31 -11.40 -7.68 -1.58
N THR A 32 -10.29 -8.39 -1.45
CA THR A 32 -9.36 -8.19 -0.32
C THR A 32 -8.60 -6.87 -0.45
N GLU A 33 -8.40 -6.37 -1.67
CA GLU A 33 -7.83 -5.05 -1.98
C GLU A 33 -8.85 -3.91 -1.81
N SER A 34 -10.12 -4.21 -1.51
CA SER A 34 -11.16 -3.21 -1.23
C SER A 34 -11.25 -2.78 0.24
N VAL A 35 -10.37 -3.32 1.10
CA VAL A 35 -10.31 -2.92 2.50
C VAL A 35 -9.95 -1.44 2.59
N ARG A 36 -10.67 -0.70 3.45
CA ARG A 36 -10.36 0.70 3.73
C ARG A 36 -9.04 0.75 4.51
N SER A 37 -7.95 1.03 3.81
CA SER A 37 -6.60 1.08 4.37
C SER A 37 -6.50 2.02 5.58
N ASP A 38 -7.23 3.14 5.55
CA ASP A 38 -7.34 4.09 6.66
C ASP A 38 -7.81 3.47 7.98
N ASP A 39 -8.59 2.37 7.94
CA ASP A 39 -9.10 1.69 9.13
C ASP A 39 -8.08 0.71 9.72
N ILE A 40 -7.06 0.30 8.96
CA ILE A 40 -6.09 -0.74 9.36
C ILE A 40 -5.30 -0.31 10.60
N ILE A 41 -4.68 0.89 10.57
CA ILE A 41 -3.82 1.36 11.67
C ILE A 41 -4.63 1.62 12.94
N PRO A 42 -5.78 2.31 12.92
CA PRO A 42 -6.64 2.45 14.09
C PRO A 42 -7.06 1.10 14.70
N LEU A 43 -7.48 0.13 13.88
CA LEU A 43 -7.89 -1.20 14.37
C LEU A 43 -6.72 -1.98 14.95
N LEU A 44 -5.57 -1.97 14.27
CA LEU A 44 -4.34 -2.57 14.78
C LEU A 44 -3.97 -2.03 16.16
N LYS A 45 -4.08 -0.71 16.38
CA LYS A 45 -3.76 -0.11 17.68
C LYS A 45 -4.68 -0.54 18.81
N LYS A 46 -5.92 -0.97 18.52
CA LYS A 46 -6.80 -1.59 19.52
C LYS A 46 -6.33 -3.00 19.91
N ILE A 47 -5.91 -3.78 18.91
CA ILE A 47 -5.47 -5.18 19.06
C ILE A 47 -4.08 -5.24 19.72
N ALA A 48 -3.12 -4.50 19.18
CA ALA A 48 -1.73 -4.44 19.60
C ALA A 48 -1.28 -2.98 19.81
N PRO A 49 -1.58 -2.37 20.98
CA PRO A 49 -1.29 -0.95 21.25
C PRO A 49 0.18 -0.56 21.07
N ASN A 50 1.08 -1.49 21.38
CA ASN A 50 2.53 -1.32 21.29
C ASN A 50 3.09 -1.61 19.89
N ALA A 51 2.25 -1.87 18.88
CA ALA A 51 2.70 -2.11 17.53
C ALA A 51 3.48 -0.89 17.01
N LYS A 52 4.65 -1.13 16.45
CA LYS A 52 5.45 -0.13 15.75
C LYS A 52 5.00 -0.09 14.29
N VAL A 53 4.73 1.10 13.80
CA VAL A 53 4.41 1.37 12.40
C VAL A 53 5.62 2.10 11.84
N ILE A 54 6.26 1.49 10.85
CA ILE A 54 7.48 2.00 10.23
C ILE A 54 7.09 2.39 8.80
N PRO A 55 7.10 3.68 8.45
CA PRO A 55 6.96 4.14 7.07
C PRO A 55 7.96 3.43 6.15
N TYR A 56 7.50 2.99 4.99
CA TYR A 56 8.32 2.25 4.03
C TYR A 56 8.61 3.06 2.75
N GLY A 57 7.89 4.16 2.53
CA GLY A 57 7.94 4.93 1.29
C GLY A 57 7.21 4.22 0.14
N GLY A 58 7.43 4.69 -1.08
CA GLY A 58 6.87 4.12 -2.29
C GLY A 58 5.67 4.87 -2.88
N ASN A 59 5.25 6.00 -2.30
CA ASN A 59 4.10 6.80 -2.75
C ASN A 59 4.14 7.09 -4.26
N ILE A 60 5.30 7.53 -4.74
CA ILE A 60 5.58 7.82 -6.15
C ILE A 60 6.23 6.61 -6.80
N ALA A 61 7.23 6.03 -6.16
CA ALA A 61 8.06 5.02 -6.78
C ALA A 61 7.26 3.76 -7.16
N ASN A 62 6.31 3.35 -6.32
CA ASN A 62 5.45 2.20 -6.63
C ASN A 62 4.64 2.47 -7.92
N LEU A 63 3.92 3.59 -7.99
CA LEU A 63 3.07 3.95 -9.13
C LEU A 63 3.89 4.15 -10.42
N LEU A 64 5.03 4.83 -10.28
CA LEU A 64 5.85 5.23 -11.42
C LEU A 64 6.62 4.04 -12.01
N LEU A 65 7.15 3.16 -11.17
CA LEU A 65 8.03 2.06 -11.57
C LEU A 65 7.27 0.75 -11.79
N GLU A 66 5.98 0.70 -11.46
CA GLU A 66 5.12 -0.46 -11.72
C GLU A 66 5.21 -0.89 -13.19
N ASN A 67 5.50 -2.17 -13.39
CA ASN A 67 5.67 -2.84 -14.68
C ASN A 67 6.87 -2.37 -15.53
N ILE A 68 7.68 -1.39 -15.06
CA ILE A 68 8.79 -0.83 -15.84
C ILE A 68 10.16 -0.89 -15.15
N ILE A 69 10.22 -1.23 -13.86
CA ILE A 69 11.48 -1.25 -13.08
C ILE A 69 12.57 -2.15 -13.69
N HIS A 70 12.17 -3.22 -14.38
CA HIS A 70 13.06 -4.15 -15.06
C HIS A 70 13.89 -3.53 -16.19
N ASN A 71 13.52 -2.34 -16.69
CA ASN A 71 14.28 -1.65 -17.74
C ASN A 71 15.55 -0.97 -17.22
N PHE A 72 15.67 -0.79 -15.90
CA PHE A 72 16.79 -0.09 -15.28
C PHE A 72 17.97 -1.04 -15.07
N LYS A 73 19.15 -0.65 -15.56
CA LYS A 73 20.37 -1.44 -15.44
C LYS A 73 21.26 -0.94 -14.32
N PHE A 74 21.54 -1.80 -13.36
CA PHE A 74 22.53 -1.53 -12.32
C PHE A 74 23.91 -1.24 -12.96
N GLY A 75 24.60 -0.23 -12.43
CA GLY A 75 25.90 0.22 -12.93
C GLY A 75 25.85 1.10 -14.18
N LYS A 76 24.68 1.28 -14.83
CA LYS A 76 24.53 2.28 -15.90
C LYS A 76 24.19 3.64 -15.29
N THR A 77 25.15 4.57 -15.34
CA THR A 77 25.04 5.90 -14.69
C THR A 77 23.72 6.60 -14.99
N GLU A 78 23.33 6.68 -16.26
CA GLU A 78 22.07 7.35 -16.68
C GLU A 78 20.82 6.73 -16.03
N ASP A 79 20.76 5.41 -15.89
CA ASP A 79 19.62 4.71 -15.28
C ASP A 79 19.58 4.99 -13.77
N MET A 80 20.76 4.98 -13.14
CA MET A 80 20.90 5.29 -11.72
C MET A 80 20.57 6.75 -11.42
N ASP A 81 20.85 7.68 -12.33
CA ASP A 81 20.49 9.09 -12.18
C ASP A 81 18.97 9.27 -12.17
N TRP A 82 18.24 8.56 -13.05
CA TRP A 82 16.78 8.54 -13.00
C TRP A 82 16.24 7.90 -11.72
N MET A 83 16.80 6.76 -11.28
CA MET A 83 16.38 6.12 -10.02
C MET A 83 16.57 7.05 -8.82
N ARG A 84 17.70 7.77 -8.74
CA ARG A 84 17.95 8.74 -7.66
C ARG A 84 16.93 9.88 -7.68
N GLN A 85 16.52 10.35 -8.85
CA GLN A 85 15.46 11.36 -8.96
C GLN A 85 14.13 10.81 -8.46
N VAL A 86 13.77 9.58 -8.85
CA VAL A 86 12.52 8.95 -8.38
C VAL A 86 12.52 8.84 -6.85
N TRP A 87 13.59 8.33 -6.25
CA TRP A 87 13.69 8.23 -4.78
C TRP A 87 13.68 9.60 -4.10
N ALA A 88 14.33 10.61 -4.68
CA ALA A 88 14.31 11.95 -4.11
C ALA A 88 12.92 12.60 -4.14
N GLU A 89 12.09 12.30 -5.15
CA GLU A 89 10.69 12.75 -5.16
C GLU A 89 9.82 11.92 -4.20
N ASP A 90 10.08 10.61 -4.11
CA ASP A 90 9.40 9.72 -3.17
C ASP A 90 9.63 10.14 -1.71
N ASP A 91 10.89 10.41 -1.33
CA ASP A 91 11.28 10.91 0.00
C ASP A 91 10.57 12.23 0.35
N LYS A 92 10.39 13.13 -0.64
CA LYS A 92 9.65 14.39 -0.44
C LYS A 92 8.16 14.15 -0.22
N SER A 93 7.55 13.30 -1.06
CA SER A 93 6.14 12.93 -0.92
C SER A 93 5.88 12.30 0.45
N GLU A 94 6.77 11.41 0.90
CA GLU A 94 6.67 10.80 2.23
C GLU A 94 6.76 11.82 3.35
N ALA A 95 7.66 12.81 3.24
CA ALA A 95 7.81 13.87 4.23
C ALA A 95 6.59 14.80 4.33
N ASP A 96 5.91 15.04 3.20
CA ASP A 96 4.78 15.97 3.11
C ASP A 96 3.43 15.32 3.43
N GLU A 97 3.20 14.10 2.93
CA GLU A 97 1.89 13.43 2.92
C GLU A 97 1.84 12.18 3.83
N GLY A 98 2.99 11.72 4.33
CA GLY A 98 3.13 10.43 4.99
C GLY A 98 3.34 9.30 3.99
N SER A 99 3.38 8.04 4.45
CA SER A 99 3.72 6.89 3.60
C SER A 99 2.51 6.02 3.29
N ASP A 100 2.30 5.72 2.01
CA ASP A 100 1.25 4.81 1.53
C ASP A 100 1.52 3.35 1.93
N PHE A 101 2.80 3.01 2.11
CA PHE A 101 3.22 1.68 2.54
C PHE A 101 3.85 1.73 3.93
N VAL A 102 3.54 0.75 4.76
CA VAL A 102 4.11 0.65 6.10
C VAL A 102 4.50 -0.78 6.41
N TYR A 103 5.60 -0.92 7.14
CA TYR A 103 5.96 -2.17 7.79
C TYR A 103 5.54 -2.13 9.25
N ILE A 104 4.83 -3.17 9.69
CA ILE A 104 4.24 -3.23 11.03
C ILE A 104 4.93 -4.32 11.83
N VAL A 105 5.40 -3.96 13.03
CA VAL A 105 5.95 -4.90 14.01
C VAL A 105 5.11 -4.88 15.27
N ALA A 106 4.46 -5.99 15.58
CA ALA A 106 3.69 -6.17 16.79
C ALA A 106 4.25 -7.34 17.60
N GLN A 107 4.35 -7.17 18.92
CA GLN A 107 4.69 -8.26 19.82
C GLN A 107 3.42 -9.04 20.17
N LYS A 108 3.47 -10.35 20.01
CA LYS A 108 2.40 -11.23 20.48
C LYS A 108 2.33 -11.21 22.01
N SER A 109 1.15 -10.97 22.56
CA SER A 109 0.89 -11.03 23.99
C SER A 109 1.04 -12.46 24.51
N ALA A 110 1.45 -12.58 25.77
CA ALA A 110 1.60 -13.88 26.43
C ALA A 110 0.24 -14.54 26.72
N ASP A 111 -0.81 -13.73 26.88
CA ASP A 111 -2.17 -14.15 27.23
C ASP A 111 -3.10 -14.31 26.02
N GLY A 112 -2.61 -14.08 24.80
CA GLY A 112 -3.41 -14.19 23.57
C GLY A 112 -4.48 -13.10 23.44
N ARG A 113 -4.29 -11.96 24.12
CA ARG A 113 -5.19 -10.81 24.09
C ARG A 113 -5.58 -10.41 22.67
N GLU A 114 -4.67 -10.46 21.70
CA GLU A 114 -4.93 -10.03 20.32
C GLU A 114 -6.09 -10.79 19.70
N THR A 115 -6.15 -12.10 19.90
CA THR A 115 -7.22 -12.95 19.36
C THR A 115 -8.56 -12.56 19.94
N ARG A 116 -8.63 -12.41 21.27
CA ARG A 116 -9.89 -12.04 21.95
C ARG A 116 -10.39 -10.66 21.50
N VAL A 117 -9.51 -9.66 21.44
CA VAL A 117 -9.88 -8.30 21.00
C VAL A 117 -10.31 -8.30 19.52
N ALA A 118 -9.64 -9.09 18.67
CA ALA A 118 -10.03 -9.22 17.27
C ALA A 118 -11.43 -9.85 17.13
N GLU A 119 -11.72 -10.91 17.90
CA GLU A 119 -13.05 -11.55 17.92
C GLU A 119 -14.15 -10.59 18.39
N GLU A 120 -13.88 -9.81 19.44
CA GLU A 120 -14.82 -8.78 19.94
C GLU A 120 -15.12 -7.72 18.86
N LEU A 121 -14.10 -7.22 18.17
CA LEU A 121 -14.26 -6.23 17.10
C LEU A 121 -15.02 -6.79 15.89
N VAL A 122 -14.78 -8.05 15.52
CA VAL A 122 -15.53 -8.72 14.44
C VAL A 122 -16.99 -8.89 14.84
N ALA A 123 -17.27 -9.29 16.07
CA ALA A 123 -18.65 -9.44 16.57
C ALA A 123 -19.40 -8.10 16.60
N GLU A 124 -18.74 -7.02 17.04
CA GLU A 124 -19.28 -5.65 16.99
C GLU A 124 -19.62 -5.25 15.56
N TRP A 125 -18.68 -5.41 14.62
CA TRP A 125 -18.87 -5.05 13.21
C TRP A 125 -19.99 -5.84 12.53
N LEU A 126 -20.10 -7.16 12.80
CA LEU A 126 -21.19 -7.99 12.27
C LEU A 126 -22.55 -7.55 12.81
N THR A 127 -22.61 -7.11 14.06
CA THR A 127 -23.84 -6.59 14.70
C THR A 127 -24.26 -5.27 14.07
N GLU A 128 -23.33 -4.34 13.87
CA GLU A 128 -23.59 -3.05 13.22
C GLU A 128 -24.05 -3.20 11.77
N ARG A 129 -23.42 -4.09 10.99
CA ARG A 129 -23.84 -4.36 9.60
C ARG A 129 -25.22 -5.02 9.51
N SER A 130 -25.54 -5.92 10.44
CA SER A 130 -26.86 -6.55 10.51
C SER A 130 -27.96 -5.53 10.82
N ALA A 131 -27.65 -4.50 11.63
CA ALA A 131 -28.58 -3.39 11.91
C ALA A 131 -28.74 -2.41 10.72
N SER A 132 -27.68 -2.19 9.94
CA SER A 132 -27.71 -1.32 8.74
C SER A 132 -28.41 -1.96 7.53
N ALA A 133 -28.44 -3.29 7.42
CA ALA A 133 -29.10 -4.02 6.34
C ALA A 133 -30.64 -4.08 6.46
N ILE A 134 -31.21 -3.54 7.54
CA ILE A 134 -32.67 -3.54 7.83
C ILE A 134 -33.32 -2.19 7.44
N LYS A 135 -32.62 -1.29 6.73
CA LYS A 135 -33.19 -0.03 6.22
C LYS A 135 -33.24 0.02 4.70
#